data_AF-A0A5C6MEX3-F1
#
_entry.id   AF-A0A5C6MEX3-F1
#
_cell.length_a   1.000
_cell.length_b   1.000
_cell.length_c   1.000
_cell.angle_alpha   90.00
_cell.angle_beta   90.00
_cell.angle_gamma   90.00
#
_symmetry.space_group_name_H-M   'P 1'
#
loop_
_entity.id
_entity.type
_entity.pdbx_description
1 polymer ?
#
loop_
_entity_poly.entity_id
_entity_poly.type
_entity_poly.pdbx_seq_one_letter_code
_entity_poly.pdbx_strand_id
1 'polypeptide(L)'
;MKVMERLVLTHLRPLVSPFQDPLQFAYQPKVGVDNAVIYLLQRAYSSLDRLNTTVRVMFFDFSSAFNTIQPRVLRAKLENMQMDAPLFSWIEDYLTVRPVCETAELCV
;
A
#
# COMPACT_ATOMS: atom_id res chain seq x y z
N MET A 1 16.50 -13.78 5.06
CA MET A 1 15.68 -13.24 3.95
C MET A 1 15.52 -11.72 3.96
N LYS A 2 15.50 -11.03 5.11
CA LYS A 2 15.29 -9.58 5.21
C LYS A 2 16.27 -8.69 4.41
N VAL A 3 17.50 -9.14 4.17
CA VAL A 3 18.48 -8.41 3.35
C VAL A 3 18.05 -8.40 1.87
N MET A 4 17.59 -9.54 1.34
CA MET A 4 17.11 -9.63 -0.04
C MET A 4 15.83 -8.80 -0.24
N GLU A 5 14.91 -8.83 0.73
CA GLU A 5 13.73 -7.95 0.72
C GLU A 5 14.11 -6.47 0.60
N ARG A 6 15.13 -6.02 1.35
CA ARG A 6 15.62 -4.62 1.28
C ARG A 6 16.27 -4.29 -0.06
N LEU A 7 17.04 -5.22 -0.63
CA LEU A 7 17.65 -5.05 -1.95
C LEU A 7 16.56 -4.90 -3.02
N VAL A 8 15.62 -5.86 -3.06
CA VAL A 8 14.49 -5.85 -4.00
C VAL A 8 13.66 -4.59 -3.83
N LEU A 9 13.36 -4.17 -2.60
CA LEU A 9 12.61 -2.93 -2.34
C LEU A 9 13.31 -1.68 -2.89
N THR A 10 14.64 -1.64 -2.84
CA THR A 10 15.43 -0.53 -3.37
C THR A 10 15.28 -0.43 -4.90
N HIS A 11 15.21 -1.56 -5.59
CA HIS A 11 14.94 -1.61 -7.04
C HIS A 11 13.48 -1.34 -7.39
N LEU A 12 12.53 -1.79 -6.55
CA LEU A 12 11.10 -1.64 -6.79
C LEU A 12 10.60 -0.21 -6.63
N ARG A 13 11.11 0.54 -5.65
CA ARG A 13 10.67 1.90 -5.35
C ARG A 13 10.61 2.83 -6.57
N PRO A 14 11.68 2.99 -7.37
CA PRO A 14 11.64 3.88 -8.53
C PRO A 14 10.65 3.41 -9.61
N LEU A 15 10.45 2.10 -9.78
CA LEU A 15 9.51 1.55 -10.75
C LEU A 15 8.06 1.80 -10.37
N VAL A 16 7.75 1.66 -9.08
CA VAL A 16 6.37 1.79 -8.57
C VAL A 16 6.00 3.25 -8.28
N SER A 17 6.98 4.12 -7.98
CA SER A 17 6.74 5.52 -7.56
C SER A 17 5.82 6.31 -8.52
N PRO A 18 5.95 6.22 -9.86
CA PRO A 18 5.05 6.93 -10.78
C PRO A 18 3.57 6.47 -10.70
N PHE A 19 3.32 5.29 -10.15
CA PHE A 19 1.99 4.69 -10.05
C PHE A 19 1.38 4.81 -8.65
N GLN A 20 2.08 5.45 -7.72
CA GLN A 20 1.58 5.65 -6.36
C GLN A 20 0.51 6.75 -6.33
N ASP A 21 -0.52 6.54 -5.52
CA ASP A 21 -1.55 7.54 -5.30
C ASP A 21 -0.94 8.78 -4.61
N PRO A 22 -1.18 10.01 -5.09
CA PRO A 22 -0.68 11.23 -4.44
C PRO A 22 -1.13 11.39 -2.98
N LEU A 23 -2.23 10.76 -2.58
CA LEU A 23 -2.78 10.73 -1.22
C LEU A 23 -2.41 9.43 -0.49
N GLN A 24 -1.42 8.67 -0.96
CA GLN A 24 -0.86 7.55 -0.21
C GLN A 24 0.10 8.06 0.87
N PHE A 25 -0.40 8.20 2.10
CA PHE A 25 0.42 8.63 3.24
C PHE A 25 1.26 7.49 3.86
N ALA A 26 0.83 6.24 3.68
CA ALA A 26 1.50 5.06 4.24
C ALA A 26 2.69 4.60 3.39
N TYR A 27 3.72 4.07 4.06
CA TYR A 27 4.94 3.50 3.46
C TYR A 27 5.77 4.47 2.59
N GLN A 28 5.50 5.77 2.69
CA GLN A 28 6.28 6.84 2.06
C GLN A 28 7.37 7.36 3.01
N PRO A 29 8.54 7.77 2.48
CA PRO A 29 9.53 8.45 3.29
C PRO A 29 8.99 9.82 3.73
N LYS A 30 9.19 10.17 5.01
CA LYS A 30 8.88 11.49 5.59
C LYS A 30 7.38 11.86 5.64
N VAL A 31 6.48 10.94 5.33
CA VAL A 31 5.03 11.10 5.45
C VAL A 31 4.50 10.04 6.42
N GLY A 32 3.49 10.38 7.20
CA GLY A 32 2.94 9.53 8.26
C GLY A 32 1.48 9.81 8.55
N VAL A 33 0.94 9.14 9.57
CA VAL A 33 -0.49 9.20 9.94
C VAL A 33 -0.96 10.63 10.22
N ASP A 34 -0.13 11.44 10.86
CA ASP A 34 -0.46 12.85 11.15
C ASP A 34 -0.78 13.64 9.89
N ASN A 35 -0.04 13.39 8.80
CA ASN A 35 -0.29 14.06 7.52
C ASN A 35 -1.64 13.64 6.92
N ALA A 36 -2.00 12.36 7.04
CA ALA A 36 -3.29 11.85 6.58
C ALA A 36 -4.46 12.47 7.37
N VAL A 37 -4.32 12.57 8.69
CA VAL A 37 -5.33 13.16 9.58
C VAL A 37 -5.47 14.66 9.30
N ILE A 38 -4.36 15.39 9.22
CA ILE A 38 -4.36 16.82 8.89
C ILE A 38 -5.02 17.06 7.53
N TYR A 39 -4.68 16.26 6.50
CA TYR A 39 -5.27 16.38 5.18
C TYR A 39 -6.79 16.14 5.20
N LEU A 40 -7.24 15.07 5.87
CA LEU A 40 -8.66 14.75 6.00
C LEU A 40 -9.44 15.87 6.70
N LEU A 41 -8.92 16.35 7.84
CA LEU A 41 -9.56 17.43 8.61
C LEU A 41 -9.60 18.72 7.81
N GLN A 42 -8.50 19.09 7.15
CA GLN A 42 -8.45 20.27 6.30
C GLN A 42 -9.49 20.20 5.18
N ARG A 43 -9.64 19.03 4.54
CA ARG A 43 -10.64 18.82 3.48
C ARG A 43 -12.07 18.92 4.01
N ALA A 44 -12.31 18.40 5.21
CA ALA A 44 -13.61 18.46 5.87
C ALA A 44 -13.96 19.91 6.25
N TYR A 45 -13.09 20.62 6.97
CA TYR A 45 -13.32 22.00 7.40
C TYR A 45 -13.49 22.96 6.22
N SER A 46 -12.62 22.88 5.22
CA SER A 46 -12.74 23.71 4.01
C SER A 46 -14.08 23.49 3.26
N SER A 47 -14.69 22.31 3.40
CA SER A 47 -16.01 22.06 2.83
C SER A 47 -17.12 22.67 3.70
N LEU A 48 -16.98 22.62 5.03
CA LEU A 48 -17.93 23.15 6.02
C LEU A 48 -17.94 24.69 6.12
N ASP A 49 -16.90 25.38 5.65
CA ASP A 49 -16.86 26.85 5.57
C ASP A 49 -17.96 27.44 4.65
N ARG A 50 -18.62 26.60 3.85
CA ARG A 50 -19.76 26.98 3.00
C ARG A 50 -21.07 26.75 3.75
N LEU A 51 -21.94 27.76 3.74
CA LEU A 51 -23.27 27.68 4.36
C LEU A 51 -24.06 26.47 3.84
N ASN A 52 -24.78 25.81 4.75
CA ASN A 52 -25.65 24.66 4.47
C ASN A 52 -24.94 23.45 3.83
N THR A 53 -23.66 23.23 4.13
CA THR A 53 -22.94 22.03 3.70
C THR A 53 -22.79 21.00 4.81
N THR A 54 -22.66 19.73 4.42
CA THR A 54 -22.38 18.61 5.34
C THR A 54 -21.26 17.77 4.76
N VAL A 55 -20.44 17.18 5.63
CA VAL A 55 -19.36 16.28 5.24
C VAL A 55 -19.66 14.89 5.80
N ARG A 56 -19.52 13.87 4.97
CA ARG A 56 -19.61 12.46 5.36
C ARG A 56 -18.30 11.79 4.99
N VAL A 57 -17.71 11.09 5.95
CA VAL A 57 -16.47 10.33 5.76
C VAL A 57 -16.82 8.85 5.85
N MET A 58 -16.32 8.06 4.90
CA MET A 58 -16.47 6.61 4.89
C MET A 58 -15.11 5.98 5.14
N PHE A 59 -15.05 5.10 6.13
CA PHE A 59 -13.85 4.33 6.45
C PHE A 59 -13.98 2.94 5.86
N PHE A 60 -12.97 2.52 5.11
CA PHE A 60 -12.86 1.17 4.55
C PHE A 60 -11.58 0.54 5.07
N ASP A 61 -11.65 -0.75 5.34
CA ASP A 61 -10.48 -1.55 5.69
C ASP A 61 -10.57 -2.93 5.02
N PHE A 62 -9.41 -3.52 4.74
CA PHE A 62 -9.31 -4.84 4.14
C PHE A 62 -9.04 -5.88 5.23
N SER A 63 -9.92 -6.88 5.35
CA SER A 63 -9.66 -8.03 6.21
C SER A 63 -8.42 -8.78 5.72
N SER A 64 -7.37 -8.81 6.54
CA SER A 64 -6.11 -9.50 6.23
C SER A 64 -5.56 -9.16 4.84
N ALA A 65 -5.33 -7.86 4.60
CA ALA A 65 -4.95 -7.31 3.30
C ALA A 65 -3.78 -8.05 2.61
N PHE A 66 -2.78 -8.50 3.37
CA PHE A 66 -1.63 -9.21 2.81
C PHE A 66 -1.89 -10.68 2.48
N ASN A 67 -2.80 -11.34 3.20
CA ASN A 67 -3.16 -12.75 2.96
C ASN A 67 -4.18 -12.88 1.83
N THR A 68 -4.87 -11.80 1.46
CA THR A 68 -5.91 -11.76 0.42
C THR A 68 -5.40 -11.22 -0.93
N ILE A 69 -4.10 -10.95 -1.06
CA ILE A 69 -3.49 -10.50 -2.32
C ILE A 69 -3.68 -11.58 -3.39
N GLN A 70 -4.34 -11.24 -4.49
CA GLN A 70 -4.51 -12.13 -5.64
C GLN A 70 -3.30 -12.04 -6.58
N PRO A 71 -2.49 -13.11 -6.76
CA PRO A 71 -1.27 -13.06 -7.57
C PRO A 71 -1.53 -12.65 -9.02
N ARG A 72 -2.64 -13.09 -9.62
CA ARG A 72 -3.02 -12.72 -11.00
C ARG A 72 -3.25 -11.23 -11.19
N VAL A 73 -3.92 -10.57 -10.23
CA VAL A 73 -4.17 -9.12 -10.28
C VAL A 73 -2.89 -8.35 -10.02
N LEU A 74 -2.07 -8.83 -9.07
CA LEU A 74 -0.77 -8.24 -8.81
C LEU A 74 0.14 -8.33 -10.05
N ARG A 75 0.17 -9.47 -10.74
CA ARG A 75 0.92 -9.67 -12.00
C ARG A 75 0.58 -8.62 -13.03
N ALA A 76 -0.70 -8.50 -13.39
CA ALA A 76 -1.14 -7.52 -14.38
C ALA A 76 -0.76 -6.08 -13.99
N LYS A 77 -0.83 -5.73 -12.69
CA LYS A 77 -0.41 -4.41 -12.20
C LYS A 77 1.11 -4.20 -12.38
N LEU A 78 1.93 -5.19 -12.05
CA LEU A 78 3.39 -5.07 -12.17
C LEU A 78 3.87 -5.09 -13.62
N GLU A 79 3.19 -5.85 -14.49
CA GLU A 79 3.42 -5.83 -15.95
C GLU A 79 3.14 -4.43 -16.54
N ASN A 80 2.06 -3.77 -16.10
CA ASN A 80 1.77 -2.38 -16.49
C ASN A 80 2.84 -1.38 -16.02
N MET A 81 3.59 -1.73 -14.97
CA MET A 81 4.73 -0.94 -14.48
C MET A 81 6.05 -1.29 -15.19
N GLN A 82 6.00 -2.10 -16.26
CA GLN A 82 7.16 -2.55 -17.04
C GLN A 82 8.19 -3.29 -16.18
N MET A 83 7.72 -4.07 -15.20
CA MET A 83 8.57 -4.87 -14.34
C MET A 83 9.12 -6.09 -15.07
N ASP A 84 10.41 -6.36 -14.89
CA ASP A 84 11.07 -7.53 -15.51
C ASP A 84 10.52 -8.87 -14.96
N ALA A 85 10.39 -9.85 -15.85
CA ALA A 85 9.87 -11.18 -15.52
C ALA A 85 10.60 -11.90 -14.35
N PRO A 86 11.93 -11.82 -14.19
CA PRO A 86 12.62 -12.44 -13.06
C PRO A 86 12.25 -11.83 -11.70
N LEU A 87 12.09 -10.50 -11.65
CA LEU A 87 11.69 -9.79 -10.43
C LEU A 87 10.28 -10.16 -10.03
N PHE A 88 9.41 -10.29 -11.03
CA PHE A 88 8.05 -10.72 -10.84
C PHE A 88 7.96 -12.17 -10.30
N SER A 89 8.71 -13.11 -10.90
CA SER A 89 8.78 -14.50 -10.41
C SER A 89 9.24 -14.57 -8.95
N TRP A 90 10.24 -13.75 -8.58
CA TRP A 90 10.71 -13.67 -7.20
C TRP A 90 9.62 -13.16 -6.23
N ILE A 91 8.82 -12.18 -6.63
CA ILE A 91 7.69 -11.67 -5.83
C ILE A 91 6.61 -12.75 -5.66
N GLU A 92 6.27 -13.48 -6.72
CA GLU A 92 5.30 -14.57 -6.62
C GLU A 92 5.77 -15.69 -5.67
N ASP A 93 7.03 -16.10 -5.78
CA ASP A 93 7.63 -17.09 -4.88
C ASP A 93 7.63 -16.56 -3.44
N TYR A 94 8.00 -15.29 -3.25
CA TYR A 94 7.98 -14.65 -1.94
C TYR A 94 6.59 -14.60 -1.32
N LEU A 95 5.53 -14.40 -2.12
CA LEU A 95 4.15 -14.33 -1.62
C LEU A 95 3.52 -15.69 -1.35
N THR A 96 3.91 -16.73 -2.09
CA THR A 96 3.37 -18.10 -1.97
C THR A 96 4.00 -18.91 -0.84
N VAL A 97 5.25 -18.61 -0.45
CA VAL A 97 5.99 -19.33 0.60
C VAL A 97 5.80 -18.67 2.00
N ARG A 98 4.82 -17.78 2.18
CA ARG A 98 4.59 -17.13 3.48
C ARG A 98 3.79 -18.03 4.43
N PRO A 99 4.21 -18.19 5.70
CA PRO A 99 3.33 -18.73 6.72
C PRO A 99 2.13 -17.79 6.88
N VAL A 100 0.92 -18.34 6.83
CA VAL A 100 -0.32 -17.57 7.00
C VAL A 100 -0.44 -17.22 8.48
N CYS A 101 -0.05 -15.99 8.84
CA CYS A 101 -0.24 -15.48 10.20
C CYS A 101 -1.69 -14.98 10.32
N GLU A 102 -2.55 -15.75 10.98
CA GLU A 102 -3.93 -15.33 11.27
C GLU A 102 -4.03 -14.52 12.57
N THR A 103 -3.04 -14.63 13.46
CA THR A 103 -2.91 -13.81 14.68
C THR A 103 -1.46 -13.45 14.96
N ALA A 104 -1.24 -12.27 15.55
CA ALA A 104 0.08 -11.73 15.86
C ALA A 104 0.88 -12.58 16.88
N GLU A 105 0.23 -13.53 17.57
CA GLU A 105 0.85 -14.40 18.58
C GLU A 105 1.56 -15.63 17.98
N LEU A 106 1.27 -16.00 16.73
CA LEU A 106 1.82 -17.20 16.09
C LEU A 106 3.05 -16.94 15.21
N CYS A 107 3.53 -15.70 15.16
CA CYS A 107 4.64 -15.30 14.29
C CYS A 107 5.75 -14.64 15.11
N VAL A 108 6.44 -15.47 15.91
CA VAL A 108 7.79 -15.22 16.47
C VAL A 108 8.73 -16.28 15.94
#